data_AF-A0A5N3CNX8-F1
#
_entry.id   AF-A0A5N3CNX8-F1
#
_cell.length_a   1.000
_cell.length_b   1.000
_cell.length_c   1.000
_cell.angle_alpha   90.00
_cell.angle_beta   90.00
_cell.angle_gamma   90.00
#
_symmetry.space_group_name_H-M   'P 1'
#
loop_
_entity.id
_entity.type
_entity.pdbx_description
1 polymer ?
#
loop_
_entity_poly.entity_id
_entity_poly.type
_entity_poly.pdbx_seq_one_letter_code
_entity_poly.pdbx_strand_id
1 'polypeptide(L)' 'KFATAIRNHWHVENKLHWRLDVVMNEDDCKIRRGNAAELFSGIRHIAINILTNDNVFKAGLRRKMRKAAMDRNYLASV' A
#
# COMPACT_ATOMS: atom_id res chain seq x y z
N LYS A 1 2.67 20.45 21.83
CA LYS A 1 3.69 20.06 20.82
C LYS A 1 3.89 18.54 20.79
N PHE A 2 4.25 17.90 21.91
CA PHE A 2 4.46 16.45 21.99
C PHE A 2 3.22 15.59 21.63
N ALA A 3 2.07 15.86 22.25
CA ALA A 3 0.83 15.13 21.96
C ALA A 3 0.37 15.23 20.47
N THR A 4 0.63 16.37 19.82
CA THR A 4 0.34 16.56 18.39
C THR A 4 1.27 15.70 17.53
N ALA A 5 2.56 15.65 17.85
CA ALA A 5 3.53 14.81 17.14
C ALA A 5 3.16 13.33 17.24
N ILE A 6 2.80 12.86 18.45
CA ILE A 6 2.33 11.48 18.67
C ILE A 6 1.11 11.17 17.79
N ARG A 7 0.10 12.05 17.80
CA ARG A 7 -1.10 11.84 17.00
C ARG A 7 -0.79 11.79 15.49
N ASN A 8 0.09 12.66 15.00
CA ASN A 8 0.49 12.68 13.60
C ASN A 8 1.28 11.41 13.22
N HIS A 9 2.16 10.94 14.09
CA HIS A 9 2.87 9.67 13.88
C HIS A 9 1.90 8.49 13.78
N TRP A 10 0.97 8.35 14.74
CA TRP A 10 -0.07 7.33 14.67
C TRP A 10 -1.00 7.47 13.46
N HIS A 11 -1.19 8.70 12.96
CA HIS A 11 -1.95 8.92 11.73
C HIS A 11 -1.27 8.29 10.52
N VAL A 12 0.06 8.41 10.43
CA VAL A 12 0.87 7.78 9.37
C VAL A 12 0.87 6.27 9.54
N GLU A 13 1.12 5.76 10.75
CA GLU A 13 1.12 4.32 11.04
C GLU A 13 -0.19 3.64 10.65
N ASN A 14 -1.32 4.17 11.14
CA ASN A 14 -2.63 3.59 10.89
C ASN A 14 -3.05 3.70 9.41
N LYS A 15 -2.69 4.80 8.74
CA LYS A 15 -3.10 5.03 7.36
C LYS A 15 -2.12 4.46 6.35
N LEU A 16 -0.86 4.25 6.62
CA LEU A 16 0.10 3.82 5.60
C LEU A 16 0.76 2.51 6.00
N HIS A 17 1.47 2.51 7.12
CA HIS A 17 2.31 1.38 7.50
C HIS A 17 1.52 0.09 7.68
N TRP A 18 0.45 0.13 8.47
CA TRP A 18 -0.40 -1.06 8.68
C TRP A 18 -0.92 -1.67 7.37
N ARG A 19 -1.22 -0.82 6.37
CA ARG A 19 -1.66 -1.30 5.05
C ARG A 19 -0.51 -1.95 4.28
N LEU A 20 0.70 -1.42 4.35
CA LEU A 20 1.88 -2.02 3.74
C LEU A 20 2.21 -3.37 4.39
N ASP A 21 2.21 -3.42 5.71
CA ASP A 21 2.58 -4.61 6.47
C ASP A 21 1.57 -5.73 6.22
N VAL A 22 0.27 -5.46 6.42
CA VAL A 22 -0.78 -6.49 6.40
C VAL A 22 -1.30 -6.78 5.01
N VAL A 23 -1.45 -5.78 4.13
CA VAL A 23 -2.03 -5.98 2.79
C VAL A 23 -0.97 -6.34 1.75
N MET A 24 0.22 -5.75 1.85
CA MET A 24 1.33 -5.94 0.90
C MET A 24 2.43 -6.87 1.41
N ASN A 25 2.29 -7.42 2.62
CA ASN A 25 3.23 -8.35 3.24
C ASN A 25 4.65 -7.75 3.31
N GLU A 26 4.74 -6.48 3.70
CA GLU A 26 6.00 -5.73 3.72
C GLU A 26 6.99 -6.28 4.75
N ASP A 27 6.58 -6.49 6.00
CA ASP A 27 7.43 -7.03 7.07
C ASP A 27 8.03 -8.40 6.73
N ASP A 28 7.26 -9.24 6.07
CA ASP A 28 7.65 -10.59 5.65
C ASP A 28 8.53 -10.59 4.38
N CYS A 29 8.76 -9.44 3.76
CA CYS A 29 9.48 -9.33 2.51
C CYS A 29 10.98 -9.55 2.71
N LYS A 30 11.49 -10.69 2.24
CA LYS A 30 12.89 -11.11 2.42
C LYS A 30 13.86 -10.57 1.37
N ILE A 31 13.49 -9.52 0.62
CA ILE A 31 14.32 -8.96 -0.44
C ILE A 31 15.53 -8.22 0.15
N ARG A 32 16.74 -8.61 -0.25
CA ARG A 32 18.01 -8.09 0.35
C ARG A 32 19.06 -7.65 -0.67
N ARG A 33 18.69 -7.56 -1.95
CA ARG A 33 19.64 -7.28 -3.03
C ARG A 33 19.73 -5.79 -3.34
N GLY A 34 20.89 -5.18 -3.11
CA GLY A 34 21.15 -3.77 -3.45
C GLY A 34 20.06 -2.84 -2.90
N ASN A 35 19.58 -1.92 -3.74
CA ASN A 35 18.55 -0.93 -3.35
C ASN A 35 17.11 -1.46 -3.44
N ALA A 36 16.93 -2.79 -3.50
CA ALA A 36 15.62 -3.37 -3.74
C ALA A 36 14.59 -3.03 -2.64
N ALA A 37 15.01 -2.91 -1.38
CA ALA A 37 14.10 -2.55 -0.28
C ALA A 37 13.46 -1.16 -0.50
N GLU A 38 14.28 -0.15 -0.81
CA GLU A 38 13.82 1.21 -1.07
C GLU A 38 12.94 1.30 -2.32
N LEU A 39 13.36 0.65 -3.41
CA LEU A 39 12.60 0.60 -4.65
C LEU A 39 11.22 -0.03 -4.45
N PHE A 40 11.17 -1.15 -3.70
CA PHE A 40 9.93 -1.86 -3.46
C PHE A 40 8.99 -1.09 -2.53
N SER A 41 9.52 -0.40 -1.52
CA SER A 41 8.75 0.52 -0.67
C SER A 41 8.08 1.62 -1.51
N GLY A 42 8.83 2.27 -2.41
CA GLY A 42 8.29 3.28 -3.33
C GLY A 42 7.19 2.73 -4.25
N ILE A 43 7.40 1.56 -4.85
CA ILE A 43 6.40 0.90 -5.72
C ILE A 43 5.12 0.58 -4.93
N ARG A 44 5.23 0.05 -3.70
CA ARG A 44 4.09 -0.24 -2.86
C ARG A 44 3.29 1.02 -2.51
N HIS A 45 3.97 2.12 -2.19
CA HIS A 45 3.29 3.40 -1.92
C HIS A 45 2.47 3.87 -3.13
N ILE A 46 3.05 3.80 -4.33
CA ILE A 46 2.37 4.15 -5.57
C ILE A 46 1.13 3.26 -5.77
N ALA A 47 1.30 1.94 -5.65
CA ALA A 47 0.20 0.99 -5.82
C ALA A 47 -0.93 1.20 -4.80
N ILE A 48 -0.62 1.46 -3.53
CA ILE A 48 -1.63 1.75 -2.50
C ILE A 48 -2.40 3.02 -2.85
N ASN A 49 -1.72 4.07 -3.29
CA ASN A 49 -2.38 5.34 -3.63
C ASN A 49 -3.34 5.18 -4.81
N ILE A 50 -2.89 4.49 -5.88
CA ILE A 50 -3.73 4.17 -7.05
C ILE A 50 -4.99 3.41 -6.61
N LEU A 51 -4.81 2.27 -5.93
CA LEU A 51 -5.94 1.42 -5.52
C LEU A 51 -6.83 2.06 -4.45
N THR A 52 -6.30 2.97 -3.62
CA THR A 52 -7.10 3.72 -2.65
C THR A 52 -8.02 4.71 -3.35
N ASN A 53 -7.55 5.34 -4.42
CA ASN A 53 -8.30 6.34 -5.19
C ASN A 53 -9.31 5.72 -6.18
N ASP A 54 -9.21 4.42 -6.48
CA ASP A 54 -10.23 3.71 -7.26
C ASP A 54 -11.60 3.73 -6.54
N ASN A 55 -12.58 4.38 -7.16
CA ASN A 55 -13.96 4.46 -6.67
C ASN A 55 -14.94 3.58 -7.46
N VAL A 56 -14.48 2.93 -8.53
CA VAL A 56 -15.30 2.07 -9.40
C VAL A 56 -15.55 0.74 -8.68
N PHE A 57 -14.48 0.09 -8.22
CA PHE A 57 -14.61 -1.17 -7.49
C PHE A 57 -14.54 -0.93 -5.98
N LYS A 58 -15.71 -0.78 -5.35
CA LYS A 58 -15.84 -0.55 -3.90
C LYS A 58 -15.54 -1.81 -3.08
N ALA A 59 -14.25 -2.07 -2.85
CA ALA A 59 -13.78 -3.19 -2.04
C ALA A 59 -12.53 -2.82 -1.23
N GLY A 60 -12.20 -3.66 -0.24
CA GLY A 60 -10.95 -3.55 0.51
C GLY A 60 -9.71 -3.72 -0.37
N LEU A 61 -8.61 -3.09 0.04
CA LEU A 61 -7.36 -2.99 -0.73
C LEU A 61 -6.84 -4.35 -1.23
N ARG A 62 -6.88 -5.39 -0.39
CA ARG A 62 -6.47 -6.76 -0.77
C ARG A 62 -7.28 -7.33 -1.94
N ARG A 63 -8.58 -7.04 -1.99
CA ARG A 63 -9.48 -7.51 -3.06
C ARG A 63 -9.29 -6.70 -4.34
N LYS A 64 -9.09 -5.38 -4.22
CA LYS A 64 -8.72 -4.51 -5.35
C LYS A 64 -7.42 -4.97 -5.99
N MET A 65 -6.38 -5.20 -5.18
CA MET A 65 -5.10 -5.72 -5.67
C MET A 65 -5.24 -7.07 -6.36
N ARG A 66 -5.98 -8.01 -5.76
CA ARG A 66 -6.24 -9.31 -6.39
C ARG A 66 -6.98 -9.16 -7.72
N LYS A 67 -7.97 -8.27 -7.80
CA LYS A 67 -8.70 -8.00 -9.05
C LYS A 67 -7.77 -7.42 -10.12
N ALA A 68 -6.92 -6.45 -9.76
CA ALA A 68 -5.92 -5.86 -10.67
C ALA A 68 -4.93 -6.91 -11.19
N ALA A 69 -4.58 -7.91 -10.36
CA ALA A 69 -3.72 -9.03 -10.79
C ALA A 69 -4.42 -10.02 -11.73
N MET A 70 -5.75 -10.14 -11.68
CA MET A 70 -6.51 -11.16 -12.43
C MET A 70 -7.21 -10.61 -13.69
N ASP A 71 -7.46 -9.29 -13.76
CA ASP A 71 -8.23 -8.65 -14.82
C ASP A 71 -7.45 -7.47 -15.40
N ARG A 72 -6.97 -7.62 -16.65
CA ARG A 72 -6.21 -6.58 -17.36
C ARG A 72 -7.04 -5.33 -17.64
N ASN A 73 -8.34 -5.48 -17.90
CA ASN A 73 -9.20 -4.33 -18.18
C ASN A 73 -9.38 -3.50 -16.90
N TYR A 74 -9.56 -4.17 -15.77
CA TYR A 74 -9.60 -3.49 -14.48
C TYR A 74 -8.25 -2.86 -14.13
N LEU A 75 -7.13 -3.55 -14.34
CA LEU A 75 -5.79 -2.99 -14.12
C LEU A 75 -5.53 -1.72 -14.96
N ALA A 76 -6.02 -1.68 -16.21
CA ALA A 76 -5.88 -0.51 -17.07
C ALA A 76 -6.82 0.65 -16.67
N SER A 77 -7.84 0.38 -15.84
CA SER A 77 -8.84 1.38 -15.42
C SER A 77 -8.49 2.10 -14.12
N VAL A 78 -7.50 1.61 -13.38
CA VAL A 78 -7.08 2.18 -12.09
C VAL A 78 -5.92 3.14 -12.23
#